data_AF-A0A1W9U4S6-F1
#
_entry.id   AF-A0A1W9U4S6-F1
#
_cell.length_a   1.000
_cell.length_b   1.000
_cell.length_c   1.000
_cell.angle_alpha   90.00
_cell.angle_beta   90.00
_cell.angle_gamma   90.00
#
_symmetry.space_group_name_H-M   'P 1'
#
loop_
_entity.id
_entity.type
_entity.pdbx_description
1 polymer ?
#
loop_
_entity_poly.entity_id
_entity_poly.type
_entity_poly.pdbx_seq_one_letter_code
_entity_poly.pdbx_strand_id
1 'polypeptide(L)'
;MNKYVRSNPAFFRLIKRAMAAIVLLVVVIALLLPAPLLAPADLSRVPNPSRAAWYLIWMQELVSYTKYAVYPILFGAGVLAALPWFPGNLPAHQAQWWPRDQRLVNWLATLAFIVILLLTIVALYFRGENWSFGWFF
;
A
#
# COMPACT_ATOMS: atom_id res chain seq x y z
N MET A 1 11.79 25.62 28.52
CA MET A 1 12.84 24.61 28.20
C MET A 1 12.63 24.15 26.76
N ASN A 2 13.56 24.44 25.86
CA ASN A 2 13.44 24.09 24.44
C ASN A 2 13.42 22.56 24.27
N LYS A 3 12.23 21.97 24.06
CA LYS A 3 12.04 20.53 23.77
C LYS A 3 12.40 20.15 22.32
N TYR A 4 13.46 20.74 21.77
CA TYR A 4 13.91 20.41 20.42
C TYR A 4 15.08 19.44 20.50
N VAL A 5 14.85 18.21 20.05
CA VAL A 5 15.92 17.23 19.80
C VAL A 5 16.66 17.71 18.55
N ARG A 6 17.94 18.08 18.67
CA ARG A 6 18.75 18.49 17.52
C ARG A 6 18.89 17.32 16.55
N SER A 7 18.72 17.58 15.26
CA SER A 7 18.92 16.58 14.21
C SER A 7 20.37 16.09 14.23
N ASN A 8 20.57 14.79 14.42
CA ASN A 8 21.90 14.20 14.44
C ASN A 8 22.49 14.25 13.01
N PRO A 9 23.67 14.88 12.81
CA PRO A 9 24.29 15.00 11.49
C PRO A 9 24.52 13.66 10.78
N ALA A 10 24.77 12.59 11.53
CA ALA A 10 24.94 11.24 10.97
C ALA A 10 23.63 10.71 10.38
N PHE A 11 22.53 10.80 11.12
CA PHE A 11 21.20 10.39 10.64
C PHE A 11 20.76 11.22 9.43
N PHE A 12 20.97 12.53 9.47
CA PHE A 12 20.63 13.41 8.35
C PHE A 12 21.42 13.07 7.08
N ARG A 13 22.72 12.75 7.21
CA ARG A 13 23.52 12.27 6.07
C ARG A 13 23.02 10.93 5.53
N LEU A 14 22.65 10.00 6.40
CA LEU A 14 22.11 8.70 6.00
C LEU A 14 20.80 8.85 5.22
N ILE A 15 19.86 9.64 5.74
CA ILE A 15 18.57 9.92 5.08
C ILE A 15 18.79 10.54 3.71
N LYS A 16 19.67 11.54 3.59
CA LYS A 16 19.98 12.17 2.30
C LYS A 16 20.59 11.18 1.29
N ARG A 17 21.48 10.30 1.73
CA ARG A 17 22.07 9.26 0.87
C ARG A 17 21.00 8.26 0.41
N ALA A 18 20.12 7.82 1.31
CA ALA A 18 19.02 6.93 0.99
C ALA A 18 18.05 7.58 -0.01
N MET A 19 17.69 8.85 0.21
CA MET A 19 16.86 9.63 -0.71
C MET A 19 17.52 9.72 -2.10
N ALA A 20 18.79 10.12 -2.17
CA ALA A 20 19.51 10.23 -3.44
C ALA A 20 19.59 8.88 -4.17
N ALA A 21 19.82 7.78 -3.45
CA ALA A 21 19.85 6.44 -4.02
C ALA A 21 18.48 6.02 -4.58
N ILE A 22 17.38 6.28 -3.86
CA ILE A 22 16.02 5.96 -4.31
C ILE A 22 15.65 6.81 -5.54
N VAL A 23 15.95 8.11 -5.52
CA VAL A 23 15.68 8.99 -6.67
C VAL A 23 16.47 8.53 -7.89
N LEU A 24 17.76 8.24 -7.72
CA LEU A 24 18.59 7.74 -8.81
C LEU A 24 18.05 6.41 -9.35
N LEU A 25 17.66 5.48 -8.47
CA LEU A 25 17.06 4.21 -8.86
C LEU A 25 15.79 4.41 -9.69
N VAL A 26 14.89 5.29 -9.25
CA VAL A 26 13.64 5.59 -9.98
C VAL A 26 13.94 6.20 -11.35
N VAL A 27 14.89 7.14 -11.43
CA VAL A 27 15.30 7.75 -12.70
C VAL A 27 15.91 6.71 -13.64
N VAL A 28 16.81 5.85 -13.15
CA VAL A 28 17.40 4.77 -13.96
C VAL A 28 16.32 3.83 -14.47
N ILE A 29 15.38 3.42 -13.61
CA ILE A 29 14.24 2.59 -14.02
C ILE A 29 13.40 3.29 -15.10
N ALA A 30 13.09 4.59 -14.94
CA ALA A 30 12.30 5.34 -15.91
C ALA A 30 13.01 5.54 -17.27
N LEU A 31 14.34 5.58 -17.28
CA LEU A 31 15.13 5.66 -18.51
C LEU A 31 15.21 4.31 -19.24
N LEU A 32 15.23 3.20 -18.49
CA LEU A 32 15.41 1.86 -19.05
C LEU A 32 14.09 1.15 -19.38
N LEU A 33 13.03 1.42 -18.62
CA LEU A 33 11.73 0.77 -18.75
C LEU A 33 10.68 1.80 -19.17
N PRO A 34 10.10 1.68 -20.39
CA PRO A 34 9.04 2.58 -20.81
C PRO A 34 7.82 2.43 -19.90
N ALA A 35 7.13 3.53 -19.65
CA ALA A 35 5.92 3.51 -18.87
C ALA A 35 4.86 2.62 -19.57
N PRO A 36 4.21 1.67 -18.86
CA PRO A 36 3.19 0.80 -19.43
C PRO A 36 1.86 1.56 -19.58
N LEU A 37 1.85 2.56 -20.46
CA LEU A 37 0.68 3.37 -20.74
C LEU A 37 -0.25 2.65 -21.73
N LEU A 38 -1.55 2.72 -21.46
CA LEU A 38 -2.58 2.27 -22.38
C LEU A 38 -2.82 3.32 -23.47
N ALA A 39 -3.56 2.92 -24.52
CA ALA A 39 -4.04 3.85 -25.53
C ALA A 39 -4.87 4.99 -24.89
N PRO A 40 -4.98 6.15 -25.55
CA PRO A 40 -5.84 7.24 -25.10
C PRO A 40 -7.26 6.75 -24.83
N ALA A 41 -7.89 7.32 -23.79
CA ALA A 41 -9.23 6.93 -23.41
C ALA A 41 -10.24 7.20 -24.54
N ASP A 42 -11.03 6.18 -24.87
CA ASP A 42 -12.11 6.24 -25.84
C ASP A 42 -13.45 6.25 -25.09
N LEU A 43 -14.26 7.30 -25.29
CA LEU A 43 -15.57 7.42 -24.66
C LEU A 43 -16.58 6.39 -25.19
N SER A 44 -16.37 5.86 -26.41
CA SER A 44 -17.26 4.89 -27.03
C SER A 44 -16.99 3.44 -26.58
N ARG A 45 -15.82 3.17 -25.96
CA ARG A 45 -15.41 1.82 -25.57
C ARG A 45 -14.75 1.79 -24.20
N VAL A 46 -15.43 1.16 -23.24
CA VAL A 46 -14.86 0.90 -21.91
C VAL A 46 -14.02 -0.39 -21.94
N PRO A 47 -12.77 -0.40 -21.46
CA PRO A 47 -11.97 -1.62 -21.38
C PRO A 47 -12.58 -2.61 -20.39
N ASN A 48 -12.56 -3.90 -20.74
CA ASN A 48 -13.05 -4.99 -19.91
C ASN A 48 -11.96 -6.08 -19.79
N PRO A 49 -11.43 -6.37 -18.60
CA PRO A 49 -11.72 -5.70 -17.33
C PRO A 49 -11.09 -4.30 -17.27
N SER A 50 -11.81 -3.33 -16.71
CA SER A 50 -11.19 -2.06 -16.32
C SER A 50 -10.29 -2.33 -15.11
N ARG A 51 -9.06 -1.82 -15.11
CA ARG A 51 -8.11 -2.00 -13.99
C ARG A 51 -7.79 -0.65 -13.38
N ALA A 52 -7.87 -0.57 -12.06
CA ALA A 52 -7.41 0.57 -11.28
C ALA A 52 -5.87 0.62 -11.27
N ALA A 53 -5.32 1.71 -10.75
CA ALA A 53 -3.88 1.80 -10.49
C ALA A 53 -3.41 0.63 -9.60
N TRP A 54 -2.19 0.14 -9.82
CA TRP A 54 -1.66 -1.07 -9.19
C TRP A 54 -1.73 -1.07 -7.65
N TYR A 55 -1.60 0.10 -7.01
CA TYR A 55 -1.70 0.26 -5.55
C TYR A 55 -3.14 0.32 -5.02
N LEU A 56 -4.14 0.45 -5.89
CA LEU A 56 -5.58 0.43 -5.56
C LEU A 56 -6.29 -0.84 -6.05
N ILE A 57 -5.62 -1.67 -6.85
CA ILE A 57 -6.26 -2.80 -7.54
C ILE A 57 -6.84 -3.83 -6.56
N TRP A 58 -6.23 -4.00 -5.38
CA TRP A 58 -6.75 -4.88 -4.33
C TRP A 58 -8.12 -4.43 -3.79
N MET A 59 -8.37 -3.11 -3.70
CA MET A 59 -9.67 -2.58 -3.29
C MET A 59 -10.70 -2.85 -4.37
N GLN A 60 -10.31 -2.67 -5.63
CA GLN A 60 -11.16 -2.96 -6.77
C GLN A 60 -11.57 -4.43 -6.78
N GLU A 61 -10.62 -5.34 -6.55
CA GLU A 61 -10.88 -6.78 -6.44
C GLU A 61 -11.87 -7.08 -5.32
N LEU A 62 -11.62 -6.55 -4.12
CA LEU A 62 -12.48 -6.76 -2.97
C LEU A 62 -13.92 -6.27 -3.21
N VAL A 63 -14.08 -5.07 -3.79
CA VAL A 63 -15.39 -4.47 -4.07
C VAL A 63 -16.11 -5.13 -5.25
N SER A 64 -15.38 -5.82 -6.13
CA SER A 64 -15.97 -6.54 -7.27
C SER A 64 -16.93 -7.66 -6.86
N TYR A 65 -16.68 -8.29 -5.71
CA TYR A 65 -17.54 -9.34 -5.18
C TYR A 65 -18.83 -8.77 -4.60
N THR A 66 -18.75 -7.62 -3.93
CA THR A 66 -19.90 -6.91 -3.39
C THR A 66 -19.55 -5.47 -3.05
N LYS A 67 -20.45 -4.54 -3.36
CA LYS A 67 -20.31 -3.12 -3.00
C LYS A 67 -20.13 -2.90 -1.50
N TYR A 68 -20.63 -3.80 -0.67
CA TYR A 68 -20.53 -3.72 0.80
C TYR A 68 -19.12 -4.01 1.32
N ALA A 69 -18.23 -4.56 0.49
CA ALA A 69 -16.84 -4.84 0.87
C ALA A 69 -15.99 -3.56 0.99
N VAL A 70 -16.58 -2.38 0.68
CA VAL A 70 -15.99 -1.08 1.01
C VAL A 70 -15.97 -0.80 2.51
N TYR A 71 -16.94 -1.30 3.29
CA TYR A 71 -17.03 -0.98 4.72
C TYR A 71 -15.86 -1.52 5.54
N PRO A 72 -15.35 -2.75 5.34
CA PRO A 72 -14.12 -3.21 5.98
C PRO A 72 -12.91 -2.33 5.68
N ILE A 73 -12.78 -1.79 4.45
CA ILE A 73 -11.69 -0.88 4.08
C ILE A 73 -11.79 0.41 4.89
N LEU A 74 -12.98 1.04 4.90
CA LEU A 74 -13.23 2.27 5.64
C LEU A 74 -13.05 2.08 7.14
N PHE A 75 -13.52 0.95 7.68
CA PHE A 75 -13.33 0.58 9.08
C PHE A 75 -11.85 0.44 9.42
N GLY A 76 -11.08 -0.30 8.61
CA GLY A 76 -9.64 -0.46 8.79
C GLY A 76 -8.89 0.88 8.76
N ALA A 77 -9.22 1.75 7.80
CA ALA A 77 -8.67 3.11 7.74
C ALA A 77 -9.04 3.93 8.99
N GLY A 78 -10.29 3.83 9.46
CA GLY A 78 -10.75 4.48 10.70
C GLY A 78 -10.02 3.98 11.94
N VAL A 79 -9.80 2.66 12.06
CA VAL A 79 -9.01 2.04 13.14
C VAL A 79 -7.56 2.53 13.10
N LEU A 80 -6.92 2.57 11.93
CA LEU A 80 -5.56 3.07 11.77
C LEU A 80 -5.44 4.56 12.13
N ALA A 81 -6.42 5.36 11.69
CA ALA A 81 -6.49 6.77 12.07
C ALA A 81 -6.68 6.93 13.57
N ALA A 82 -7.57 6.14 14.20
CA ALA A 82 -7.87 6.20 15.63
C ALA A 82 -6.81 5.53 16.52
N LEU A 83 -5.81 4.86 15.94
CA LEU A 83 -4.81 4.06 16.65
C LEU A 83 -4.08 4.79 17.81
N PRO A 84 -3.72 6.09 17.69
CA PRO A 84 -3.09 6.84 18.79
C PRO A 84 -3.99 7.00 20.03
N TRP A 85 -5.31 6.91 19.87
CA TRP A 85 -6.28 7.12 20.94
C TRP A 85 -6.79 5.83 21.58
N PHE A 86 -6.42 4.65 21.07
CA PHE A 86 -6.88 3.40 21.67
C PHE A 86 -6.23 3.15 23.04
N PRO A 87 -7.03 2.82 24.08
CA PRO A 87 -6.50 2.53 25.40
C PRO A 87 -5.62 1.26 25.36
N GLY A 88 -4.45 1.33 25.99
CA GLY A 88 -3.52 0.19 26.08
C GLY A 88 -2.40 0.18 25.02
N ASN A 89 -2.34 1.19 24.15
CA ASN A 89 -1.19 1.40 23.26
C ASN A 89 0.01 1.92 24.06
N LEU A 90 0.83 1.01 24.58
CA LEU A 90 2.07 1.40 25.28
C LEU A 90 2.95 2.25 24.33
N PRO A 91 3.38 3.45 24.76
CA PRO A 91 4.23 4.28 23.93
C PRO A 91 5.51 3.50 23.62
N ALA A 92 5.87 3.41 22.34
CA ALA A 92 7.13 2.78 21.96
C ALA A 92 8.27 3.63 22.53
N HIS A 93 8.99 3.08 23.52
CA HIS A 93 10.08 3.79 24.18
C HIS A 93 11.28 3.99 23.23
N GLN A 94 11.36 3.15 22.20
CA GLN A 94 12.37 3.19 21.16
C GLN A 94 11.75 2.80 19.82
N ALA A 95 12.19 3.45 18.74
CA ALA A 95 11.86 3.02 17.38
C ALA A 95 12.58 1.70 17.07
N GLN A 96 11.87 0.59 17.28
CA GLN A 96 12.35 -0.75 16.99
C GLN A 96 11.40 -1.40 15.97
N TRP A 97 11.95 -2.23 15.09
CA TRP A 97 11.13 -3.08 14.24
C TRP A 97 10.52 -4.19 15.11
N TRP A 98 9.20 -4.32 15.06
CA TRP A 98 8.45 -5.35 15.79
C TRP A 98 8.62 -5.35 17.32
N PRO A 99 8.32 -4.22 18.01
CA PRO A 99 8.43 -4.16 19.46
C PRO A 99 7.45 -5.15 20.11
N ARG A 100 7.87 -5.73 21.24
CA ARG A 100 7.04 -6.69 21.98
C ARG A 100 5.76 -6.06 22.53
N ASP A 101 5.82 -4.77 22.83
CA ASP A 101 4.72 -4.00 23.43
C ASP A 101 3.56 -3.74 22.46
N GLN A 102 3.79 -3.86 21.15
CA GLN A 102 2.78 -3.61 20.11
C GLN A 102 2.56 -4.83 19.21
N ARG A 103 2.79 -6.04 19.73
CA ARG A 103 2.65 -7.30 18.97
C ARG A 103 1.31 -7.42 18.25
N LEU A 104 0.21 -7.09 18.92
CA LEU A 104 -1.12 -7.18 18.33
C LEU A 104 -1.26 -6.26 17.11
N VAL A 105 -0.85 -5.00 17.23
CA VAL A 105 -0.88 -4.02 16.13
C VAL A 105 0.00 -4.48 14.98
N ASN A 106 1.22 -4.96 15.27
CA ASN A 106 2.14 -5.46 14.25
C ASN A 106 1.56 -6.68 13.51
N TRP A 107 0.97 -7.64 14.24
CA TRP A 107 0.32 -8.80 13.63
C TRP A 107 -0.87 -8.40 12.77
N LEU A 108 -1.74 -7.51 13.25
CA LEU A 108 -2.89 -7.02 12.49
C LEU A 108 -2.47 -6.26 11.23
N ALA A 109 -1.46 -5.37 11.32
CA ALA A 109 -0.93 -4.65 10.17
C ALA A 109 -0.30 -5.59 9.14
N THR A 110 0.39 -6.64 9.61
CA THR A 110 1.00 -7.65 8.73
C THR A 110 -0.03 -8.53 8.06
N LEU A 111 -1.06 -8.96 8.80
CA LEU A 111 -2.17 -9.69 8.24
C LEU A 111 -2.89 -8.85 7.17
N ALA A 112 -3.16 -7.57 7.47
CA ALA A 112 -3.76 -6.65 6.50
C ALA A 112 -2.87 -6.50 5.25
N PHE A 113 -1.55 -6.36 5.42
CA PHE A 113 -0.61 -6.32 4.31
C PHE A 113 -0.63 -7.59 3.46
N ILE A 114 -0.66 -8.78 4.09
CA ILE A 114 -0.74 -10.06 3.38
C ILE A 114 -2.07 -10.17 2.61
N VAL A 115 -3.19 -9.77 3.21
CA VAL A 115 -4.50 -9.76 2.53
C VAL A 115 -4.48 -8.83 1.31
N ILE A 116 -3.95 -7.60 1.47
CA ILE A 116 -3.79 -6.65 0.37
C ILE A 116 -2.94 -7.27 -0.75
N LEU A 117 -1.81 -7.89 -0.41
CA LEU A 117 -0.91 -8.52 -1.37
C LEU A 117 -1.59 -9.66 -2.13
N LEU A 118 -2.31 -10.54 -1.42
CA LEU A 118 -3.04 -11.66 -2.02
C LEU A 118 -4.12 -11.15 -2.98
N LEU A 119 -4.91 -10.15 -2.57
CA LEU A 119 -5.93 -9.54 -3.42
C LEU A 119 -5.30 -8.85 -4.65
N THR A 120 -4.16 -8.18 -4.49
CA THR A 120 -3.41 -7.62 -5.64
C THR A 120 -2.99 -8.72 -6.62
N ILE A 121 -2.48 -9.85 -6.13
CA ILE A 121 -2.07 -10.97 -6.97
C ILE A 121 -3.28 -11.58 -7.71
N VAL A 122 -4.39 -11.79 -7.00
CA VAL A 122 -5.64 -12.29 -7.61
C VAL A 122 -6.11 -11.36 -8.72
N ALA A 123 -6.18 -10.06 -8.45
CA ALA A 123 -6.64 -9.06 -9.40
C ALA A 123 -5.77 -8.97 -10.66
N LEU A 124 -4.45 -9.08 -10.50
CA LEU A 124 -3.50 -8.92 -11.61
C LEU A 124 -3.42 -10.16 -12.50
N TYR A 125 -3.47 -11.36 -11.92
CA TYR A 125 -3.11 -12.60 -12.61
C TYR A 125 -4.28 -13.56 -12.85
N PHE A 126 -5.32 -13.51 -12.02
CA PHE A 126 -6.44 -14.46 -12.07
C PHE A 126 -7.73 -13.84 -12.62
N ARG A 127 -7.75 -12.51 -12.81
CA ARG A 127 -8.95 -11.79 -13.23
C ARG A 127 -9.02 -11.54 -14.73
N GLY A 128 -10.00 -12.20 -15.36
CA GLY A 128 -10.31 -12.11 -16.79
C GLY A 128 -11.49 -11.20 -17.12
N GLU A 129 -11.93 -11.25 -18.38
CA GLU A 129 -13.07 -10.49 -18.88
C GLU A 129 -14.34 -10.79 -18.08
N ASN A 130 -15.21 -9.79 -17.93
CA ASN A 130 -16.45 -9.87 -17.17
C ASN A 130 -16.27 -10.32 -15.72
N TRP A 131 -15.08 -10.06 -15.14
CA TRP A 131 -14.79 -10.49 -13.78
C TRP A 131 -14.95 -12.03 -13.64
N SER A 132 -14.56 -12.78 -14.68
CA SER A 132 -14.42 -14.22 -14.60
C SER A 132 -13.14 -14.58 -13.86
N PHE A 133 -13.18 -15.70 -13.13
CA PHE A 133 -12.00 -16.27 -12.46
C PHE A 133 -11.41 -17.32 -13.39
N GLY A 134 -10.18 -17.10 -13.85
CA GLY A 134 -9.49 -18.00 -14.78
C GLY A 134 -7.98 -17.95 -14.56
N TRP A 135 -7.30 -19.06 -14.86
CA TRP A 135 -5.85 -19.12 -14.82
C TRP A 135 -5.32 -18.97 -16.24
N PHE A 136 -4.82 -17.78 -16.57
CA PHE A 136 -4.19 -17.42 -17.85
C PHE A 136 -5.08 -17.63 -19.09
N PHE A 137 -5.43 -16.50 -19.73
CA PHE A 137 -6.23 -16.35 -20.96
C PHE A 137 -7.74 -16.56 -20.79
#